data_AF-A0AAW2EW07-F1
#
_entry.id   AF-A0AAW2EW07-F1
#
_cell.length_a   1.000
_cell.length_b   1.000
_cell.length_c   1.000
_cell.angle_alpha   90.00
_cell.angle_beta   90.00
_cell.angle_gamma   90.00
#
_symmetry.space_group_name_H-M   'P 1'
#
loop_
_entity.id
_entity.type
_entity.pdbx_description
1 polymer ?
#
loop_
_entity_poly.entity_id
_entity_poly.type
_entity_poly.pdbx_seq_one_letter_code
_entity_poly.pdbx_strand_id
1 'polypeptide(L)'
;MERKDAVIAELRQELENADLKFVTDQKSQNEDVDLLINRMDNQINIMTKAYRRELSLINDVMEKERKLLLEVLSEKWEALYKKLKEDSLAGVDKRKEIMREYEEEMKKVVIEHQEKFRAQKISSELEIQKLQQEVENTKAQCFMNVEKLDYSYAVLKRREDENAIVKNQQKRRINKLQDTVSGLKKTYVELEEKTRLEIHKLTDQVIKAHKNILDLTDKSNHFTKINDRKYMQIWDMNAKYANELLEKILNVDKIIYEQALGMEWSPPEETLLKKKDLPSYCNVMSAIEEENRLLKDRKTICESYKPANTIEEINLERRLLNHIIKHIADHCDYLIEDKLLEMLLPYTANDQLVIRLDNVFQALNIKSEKELSFLLNFFLPYAYCPTCSKDIDKGVNKSSSDSSESSSLKIYVEEADVCGAAEKFTQEEAELIAAVKEAISNEKLSTPSEEMSIAGASFRSSSTETLLPIAECTSTSHASISDIVKDDDQMQRRLLCDNGHLLEIEATFVTKALREFVERYHFVNREKIPATFQEKLTERKTIVSRNMSIQDVTNFWKRYTEIFPTKKERLWDGLLIGLKKYHEILKERHCLNVEVASLRTQNAELRRLLKTYMIQVMPENNTHEIY
;
A
#
# COMPACT_ATOMS: atom_id res chain seq x y z
N MET A 1 -124.17 -95.34 209.67
CA MET A 1 -123.44 -94.49 208.71
C MET A 1 -122.64 -95.38 207.77
N GLU A 2 -121.64 -96.11 208.25
CA GLU A 2 -120.68 -96.97 207.48
C GLU A 2 -121.25 -97.73 206.26
N ARG A 3 -122.46 -98.30 206.32
CA ARG A 3 -123.08 -98.97 205.15
C ARG A 3 -123.41 -98.04 203.97
N LYS A 4 -123.57 -96.72 204.18
CA LYS A 4 -123.65 -95.74 203.06
C LYS A 4 -122.29 -95.55 202.39
N ASP A 5 -121.18 -95.61 203.14
CA ASP A 5 -119.83 -95.40 202.59
C ASP A 5 -119.33 -96.60 201.79
N ALA A 6 -119.62 -97.83 202.24
CA ALA A 6 -119.27 -99.05 201.51
C ALA A 6 -119.94 -99.14 200.11
N VAL A 7 -121.18 -98.64 199.98
CA VAL A 7 -121.85 -98.58 198.66
C VAL A 7 -121.30 -97.44 197.80
N ILE A 8 -120.82 -96.33 198.39
CA ILE A 8 -120.02 -95.34 197.66
C ILE A 8 -118.69 -95.95 197.19
N ALA A 9 -118.11 -96.90 197.93
CA ALA A 9 -116.93 -97.65 197.47
C ALA A 9 -117.26 -98.64 196.33
N GLU A 10 -118.41 -99.32 196.39
CA GLU A 10 -118.92 -100.17 195.31
C GLU A 10 -119.18 -99.34 194.02
N LEU A 11 -119.80 -98.16 194.16
CA LEU A 11 -119.97 -97.19 193.07
C LEU A 11 -118.65 -96.61 192.55
N ARG A 12 -117.63 -96.40 193.40
CA ARG A 12 -116.27 -96.03 192.96
C ARG A 12 -115.60 -97.15 192.17
N GLN A 13 -115.79 -98.41 192.57
CA GLN A 13 -115.25 -99.57 191.89
C GLN A 13 -115.95 -99.83 190.54
N GLU A 14 -117.27 -99.60 190.45
CA GLU A 14 -117.98 -99.58 189.16
C GLU A 14 -117.51 -98.43 188.26
N LEU A 15 -117.19 -97.26 188.82
CA LEU A 15 -116.57 -96.13 188.09
C LEU A 15 -115.21 -96.53 187.50
N GLU A 16 -114.34 -97.13 188.30
CA GLU A 16 -113.01 -97.62 187.87
C GLU A 16 -113.11 -98.72 186.79
N ASN A 17 -114.11 -99.60 186.89
CA ASN A 17 -114.44 -100.59 185.85
C ASN A 17 -115.00 -99.95 184.56
N ALA A 18 -115.75 -98.86 184.67
CA ALA A 18 -116.27 -98.12 183.52
C ALA A 18 -115.18 -97.32 182.81
N ASP A 19 -114.25 -96.72 183.56
CA ASP A 19 -113.04 -96.08 183.01
C ASP A 19 -112.19 -97.12 182.25
N LEU A 20 -112.03 -98.34 182.79
CA LEU A 20 -111.38 -99.45 182.08
C LEU A 20 -112.06 -99.80 180.75
N LYS A 21 -113.40 -99.84 180.70
CA LYS A 21 -114.15 -100.04 179.44
C LYS A 21 -113.94 -98.88 178.45
N PHE A 22 -113.95 -97.64 178.94
CA PHE A 22 -113.73 -96.47 178.11
C PHE A 22 -112.33 -96.50 177.49
N VAL A 23 -111.31 -96.91 178.25
CA VAL A 23 -109.94 -97.13 177.75
C VAL A 23 -109.88 -98.24 176.70
N THR A 24 -110.62 -99.34 176.84
CA THR A 24 -110.66 -100.39 175.80
C THR A 24 -111.36 -99.94 174.52
N ASP A 25 -112.49 -99.23 174.62
CA ASP A 25 -113.20 -98.72 173.44
C ASP A 25 -112.40 -97.63 172.73
N GLN A 26 -111.75 -96.73 173.49
CA GLN A 26 -110.83 -95.72 172.95
C GLN A 26 -109.65 -96.36 172.20
N LYS A 27 -109.17 -97.52 172.67
CA LYS A 27 -108.11 -98.28 172.00
C LYS A 27 -108.59 -98.89 170.68
N SER A 28 -109.80 -99.46 170.65
CA SER A 28 -110.42 -99.97 169.41
C SER A 28 -110.65 -98.85 168.39
N GLN A 29 -111.09 -97.67 168.84
CA GLN A 29 -111.28 -96.51 167.95
C GLN A 29 -109.95 -96.02 167.37
N ASN A 30 -108.86 -96.03 168.16
CA ASN A 30 -107.52 -95.74 167.64
C ASN A 30 -107.12 -96.72 166.53
N GLU A 31 -107.34 -98.03 166.71
CA GLU A 31 -107.00 -99.05 165.70
C GLU A 31 -107.78 -98.85 164.38
N ASP A 32 -109.07 -98.49 164.45
CA ASP A 32 -109.88 -98.15 163.27
C ASP A 32 -109.41 -96.84 162.58
N VAL A 33 -109.01 -95.83 163.36
CA VAL A 33 -108.43 -94.59 162.83
C VAL A 33 -107.08 -94.86 162.16
N ASP A 34 -106.22 -95.68 162.76
CA ASP A 34 -104.93 -96.09 162.18
C ASP A 34 -105.13 -96.86 160.86
N LEU A 35 -106.15 -97.72 160.74
CA LEU A 35 -106.50 -98.38 159.47
C LEU A 35 -106.98 -97.38 158.40
N LEU A 36 -107.72 -96.35 158.80
CA LEU A 36 -108.14 -95.25 157.91
C LEU A 36 -106.95 -94.42 157.43
N ILE A 37 -106.03 -94.05 158.33
CA ILE A 37 -104.77 -93.35 158.01
C ILE A 37 -103.96 -94.18 157.01
N ASN A 38 -103.75 -95.48 157.27
CA ASN A 38 -103.01 -96.37 156.36
C ASN A 38 -103.62 -96.44 154.95
N ARG A 39 -104.97 -96.43 154.82
CA ARG A 39 -105.64 -96.37 153.52
C ARG A 39 -105.45 -95.02 152.82
N MET A 40 -105.61 -93.92 153.55
CA MET A 40 -105.40 -92.57 153.01
C MET A 40 -103.96 -92.38 152.54
N ASP A 41 -102.98 -92.77 153.36
CA ASP A 41 -101.56 -92.71 153.02
C ASP A 41 -101.26 -93.54 151.77
N ASN A 42 -101.78 -94.76 151.65
CA ASN A 42 -101.56 -95.57 150.46
C ASN A 42 -102.16 -94.92 149.20
N GLN A 43 -103.35 -94.31 149.30
CA GLN A 43 -103.98 -93.60 148.19
C GLN A 43 -103.23 -92.31 147.80
N ILE A 44 -102.76 -91.53 148.77
CA ILE A 44 -101.88 -90.36 148.57
C ILE A 44 -100.56 -90.79 147.92
N ASN A 45 -99.99 -91.92 148.32
CA ASN A 45 -98.74 -92.46 147.77
C ASN A 45 -98.92 -92.93 146.32
N ILE A 46 -100.08 -93.51 145.98
CA ILE A 46 -100.45 -93.86 144.60
C ILE A 46 -100.58 -92.59 143.73
N MET A 47 -101.32 -91.56 144.19
CA MET A 47 -101.43 -90.29 143.45
C MET A 47 -100.08 -89.58 143.30
N THR A 48 -99.27 -89.55 144.36
CA THR A 48 -97.92 -88.96 144.33
C THR A 48 -97.02 -89.67 143.31
N LYS A 49 -97.10 -91.01 143.22
CA LYS A 49 -96.38 -91.80 142.21
C LYS A 49 -96.91 -91.54 140.80
N ALA A 50 -98.20 -91.30 140.61
CA ALA A 50 -98.76 -90.91 139.31
C ALA A 50 -98.24 -89.53 138.88
N TYR A 51 -98.41 -88.48 139.69
CA TYR A 51 -97.96 -87.13 139.34
C TYR A 51 -96.43 -87.04 139.13
N ARG A 52 -95.61 -87.78 139.88
CA ARG A 52 -94.16 -87.85 139.63
C ARG A 52 -93.82 -88.45 138.26
N ARG A 53 -94.60 -89.42 137.76
CA ARG A 53 -94.39 -89.97 136.41
C ARG A 53 -94.78 -88.96 135.34
N GLU A 54 -95.93 -88.31 135.47
CA GLU A 54 -96.34 -87.26 134.53
C GLU A 54 -95.32 -86.11 134.45
N LEU A 55 -94.82 -85.64 135.60
CA LEU A 55 -93.75 -84.63 135.64
C LEU A 55 -92.44 -85.12 134.99
N SER A 56 -92.07 -86.40 135.17
CA SER A 56 -90.90 -86.98 134.48
C SER A 56 -91.10 -86.99 132.96
N LEU A 57 -92.28 -87.43 132.49
CA LEU A 57 -92.60 -87.49 131.06
C LEU A 57 -92.61 -86.09 130.42
N ILE A 58 -93.16 -85.08 131.12
CA ILE A 58 -93.13 -83.68 130.66
C ILE A 58 -91.69 -83.17 130.56
N ASN A 59 -90.84 -83.43 131.56
CA ASN A 59 -89.42 -83.06 131.51
C ASN A 59 -88.67 -83.78 130.37
N ASP A 60 -88.92 -85.08 130.18
CA ASP A 60 -88.31 -85.85 129.09
C ASP A 60 -88.70 -85.34 127.70
N VAL A 61 -89.94 -84.85 127.53
CA VAL A 61 -90.41 -84.20 126.30
C VAL A 61 -89.75 -82.83 126.13
N MET A 62 -89.76 -81.98 127.16
CA MET A 62 -89.10 -80.66 127.15
C MET A 62 -87.60 -80.76 126.84
N GLU A 63 -86.90 -81.76 127.38
CA GLU A 63 -85.49 -82.00 127.05
C GLU A 63 -85.28 -82.41 125.60
N LYS A 64 -86.16 -83.25 125.03
CA LYS A 64 -86.09 -83.66 123.61
C LYS A 64 -86.34 -82.47 122.70
N GLU A 65 -87.38 -81.68 122.97
CA GLU A 65 -87.66 -80.45 122.21
C GLU A 65 -86.48 -79.47 122.27
N ARG A 66 -85.89 -79.28 123.46
CA ARG A 66 -84.69 -78.44 123.61
C ARG A 66 -83.48 -78.98 122.84
N LYS A 67 -83.24 -80.29 122.84
CA LYS A 67 -82.14 -80.91 122.08
C LYS A 67 -82.34 -80.72 120.58
N LEU A 68 -83.54 -81.03 120.06
CA LEU A 68 -83.90 -80.82 118.66
C LEU A 68 -83.76 -79.34 118.23
N LEU A 69 -84.19 -78.39 119.07
CA LEU A 69 -84.03 -76.96 118.79
C LEU A 69 -82.55 -76.53 118.75
N LEU A 70 -81.71 -77.06 119.64
CA LEU A 70 -80.27 -76.78 119.65
C LEU A 70 -79.57 -77.38 118.42
N GLU A 71 -79.92 -78.61 118.03
CA GLU A 71 -79.43 -79.26 116.82
C GLU A 71 -79.79 -78.43 115.57
N VAL A 72 -81.07 -78.07 115.39
CA VAL A 72 -81.53 -77.22 114.27
C VAL A 72 -80.87 -75.84 114.25
N LEU A 73 -80.56 -75.25 115.42
CA LEU A 73 -79.82 -73.99 115.50
C LEU A 73 -78.32 -74.16 115.17
N SER A 74 -77.71 -75.28 115.57
CA SER A 74 -76.31 -75.61 115.24
C SER A 74 -76.15 -75.83 113.74
N GLU A 75 -77.02 -76.63 113.12
CA GLU A 75 -77.01 -76.87 111.67
C GLU A 75 -77.14 -75.56 110.86
N LYS A 76 -78.03 -74.66 111.29
CA LYS A 76 -78.18 -73.33 110.67
C LYS A 76 -76.93 -72.48 110.82
N TRP A 77 -76.28 -72.51 111.98
CA TRP A 77 -75.02 -71.80 112.22
C TRP A 77 -73.88 -72.36 111.38
N GLU A 78 -73.73 -73.68 111.31
CA GLU A 78 -72.72 -74.35 110.49
C GLU A 78 -72.94 -74.08 109.00
N ALA A 79 -74.18 -74.10 108.52
CA ALA A 79 -74.51 -73.76 107.14
C ALA A 79 -74.17 -72.30 106.80
N LEU A 80 -74.48 -71.34 107.68
CA LEU A 80 -74.11 -69.94 107.50
C LEU A 80 -72.59 -69.72 107.56
N TYR A 81 -71.90 -70.39 108.49
CA TYR A 81 -70.45 -70.30 108.61
C TYR A 81 -69.72 -70.92 107.41
N LYS A 82 -70.20 -72.08 106.93
CA LYS A 82 -69.70 -72.73 105.72
C LYS A 82 -69.89 -71.82 104.51
N LYS A 83 -71.08 -71.23 104.33
CA LYS A 83 -71.35 -70.27 103.25
C LYS A 83 -70.42 -69.05 103.34
N LEU A 84 -70.24 -68.45 104.51
CA LEU A 84 -69.32 -67.32 104.71
C LEU A 84 -67.88 -67.68 104.35
N LYS A 85 -67.44 -68.91 104.66
CA LYS A 85 -66.11 -69.43 104.31
C LYS A 85 -65.96 -69.66 102.81
N GLU A 86 -66.98 -70.20 102.15
CA GLU A 86 -67.04 -70.39 100.69
C GLU A 86 -67.03 -69.04 99.95
N ASP A 87 -67.86 -68.07 100.37
CA ASP A 87 -67.89 -66.71 99.82
C ASP A 87 -66.54 -65.98 100.03
N SER A 88 -65.90 -66.17 101.18
CA SER A 88 -64.57 -65.61 101.49
C SER A 88 -63.46 -66.21 100.61
N LEU A 89 -63.44 -67.54 100.43
CA LEU A 89 -62.51 -68.24 99.54
C LEU A 89 -62.72 -67.81 98.08
N ALA A 90 -63.95 -67.80 97.60
CA ALA A 90 -64.29 -67.32 96.25
C ALA A 90 -63.88 -65.86 96.03
N GLY A 91 -64.00 -65.01 97.04
CA GLY A 91 -63.51 -63.63 97.01
C GLY A 91 -61.98 -63.51 96.97
N VAL A 92 -61.26 -64.41 97.65
CA VAL A 92 -59.79 -64.50 97.58
C VAL A 92 -59.35 -65.00 96.20
N ASP A 93 -59.97 -66.05 95.67
CA ASP A 93 -59.55 -66.65 94.40
C ASP A 93 -59.85 -65.74 93.20
N LYS A 94 -60.96 -65.00 93.19
CA LYS A 94 -61.20 -63.92 92.21
C LYS A 94 -60.11 -62.85 92.23
N ARG A 95 -59.61 -62.45 93.42
CA ARG A 95 -58.50 -61.49 93.53
C ARG A 95 -57.18 -62.06 93.04
N LYS A 96 -56.91 -63.36 93.27
CA LYS A 96 -55.74 -64.04 92.69
C LYS A 96 -55.81 -64.04 91.18
N GLU A 97 -56.98 -64.32 90.59
CA GLU A 97 -57.14 -64.34 89.14
C GLU A 97 -56.81 -62.98 88.51
N ILE A 98 -57.43 -61.91 89.03
CA ILE A 98 -57.15 -60.53 88.59
C ILE A 98 -55.66 -60.18 88.74
N MET A 99 -55.00 -60.64 89.81
CA MET A 99 -53.55 -60.44 89.96
C MET A 99 -52.73 -61.23 88.92
N ARG A 100 -53.14 -62.45 88.54
CA ARG A 100 -52.49 -63.21 87.47
C ARG A 100 -52.66 -62.52 86.11
N GLU A 101 -53.86 -62.05 85.79
CA GLU A 101 -54.14 -61.30 84.57
C GLU A 101 -53.24 -60.06 84.47
N TYR A 102 -53.17 -59.23 85.53
CA TYR A 102 -52.26 -58.08 85.56
C TYR A 102 -50.77 -58.47 85.48
N GLU A 103 -50.35 -59.58 86.09
CA GLU A 103 -48.98 -60.08 85.93
C GLU A 103 -48.68 -60.49 84.49
N GLU A 104 -49.62 -61.14 83.80
CA GLU A 104 -49.46 -61.55 82.40
C GLU A 104 -49.45 -60.35 81.45
N GLU A 105 -50.33 -59.38 81.64
CA GLU A 105 -50.29 -58.11 80.91
C GLU A 105 -48.96 -57.36 81.14
N MET A 106 -48.50 -57.28 82.39
CA MET A 106 -47.22 -56.63 82.71
C MET A 106 -46.04 -57.34 82.04
N LYS A 107 -46.01 -58.69 82.07
CA LYS A 107 -45.00 -59.49 81.35
C LYS A 107 -45.04 -59.21 79.85
N LYS A 108 -46.23 -59.14 79.24
CA LYS A 108 -46.41 -58.83 77.81
C LYS A 108 -45.91 -57.42 77.46
N VAL A 109 -46.30 -56.40 78.22
CA VAL A 109 -45.88 -55.00 78.00
C VAL A 109 -44.36 -54.84 78.13
N VAL A 110 -43.72 -55.57 79.07
CA VAL A 110 -42.26 -55.58 79.22
C VAL A 110 -41.58 -56.25 78.02
N ILE A 111 -42.10 -57.39 77.53
CA ILE A 111 -41.57 -58.05 76.33
C ILE A 111 -41.69 -57.14 75.11
N GLU A 112 -42.87 -56.56 74.86
CA GLU A 112 -43.08 -55.64 73.73
C GLU A 112 -42.16 -54.41 73.78
N HIS A 113 -41.93 -53.82 74.96
CA HIS A 113 -40.98 -52.71 75.10
C HIS A 113 -39.55 -53.16 74.81
N GLN A 114 -39.14 -54.33 75.31
CA GLN A 114 -37.79 -54.85 75.06
C GLN A 114 -37.57 -55.19 73.58
N GLU A 115 -38.60 -55.68 72.88
CA GLU A 115 -38.56 -55.92 71.44
C GLU A 115 -38.51 -54.62 70.62
N LYS A 116 -39.36 -53.64 70.95
CA LYS A 116 -39.33 -52.29 70.34
C LYS A 116 -37.96 -51.62 70.54
N PHE A 117 -37.39 -51.71 71.75
CA PHE A 117 -36.05 -51.20 72.05
C PHE A 117 -34.96 -51.92 71.26
N ARG A 118 -35.00 -53.27 71.18
CA ARG A 118 -34.06 -54.05 70.34
C ARG A 118 -34.16 -53.68 68.86
N ALA A 119 -35.38 -53.55 68.33
CA ALA A 119 -35.61 -53.18 66.94
C ALA A 119 -35.09 -51.77 66.63
N GLN A 120 -35.37 -50.79 67.50
CA GLN A 120 -34.85 -49.42 67.37
C GLN A 120 -33.33 -49.40 67.46
N LYS A 121 -32.74 -50.11 68.43
CA LYS A 121 -31.29 -50.24 68.58
C LYS A 121 -30.64 -50.80 67.30
N ILE A 122 -31.16 -51.91 66.77
CA ILE A 122 -30.65 -52.52 65.53
C ILE A 122 -30.79 -51.54 64.35
N SER A 123 -31.91 -50.82 64.24
CA SER A 123 -32.12 -49.81 63.20
C SER A 123 -31.08 -48.69 63.26
N SER A 124 -30.83 -48.14 64.44
CA SER A 124 -29.82 -47.08 64.63
C SER A 124 -28.39 -47.59 64.45
N GLU A 125 -28.07 -48.82 64.89
CA GLU A 125 -26.77 -49.44 64.64
C GLU A 125 -26.52 -49.66 63.13
N LEU A 126 -27.54 -50.08 62.37
CA LEU A 126 -27.47 -50.20 60.91
C LEU A 126 -27.33 -48.84 60.20
N GLU A 127 -27.99 -47.80 60.69
CA GLU A 127 -27.87 -46.44 60.15
C GLU A 127 -26.48 -45.85 60.40
N ILE A 128 -25.93 -46.03 61.60
CA ILE A 128 -24.53 -45.66 61.94
C ILE A 128 -23.55 -46.41 61.02
N GLN A 129 -23.74 -47.71 60.79
CA GLN A 129 -22.89 -48.49 59.88
C GLN A 129 -22.94 -47.98 58.43
N LYS A 130 -24.13 -47.62 57.91
CA LYS A 130 -24.26 -47.02 56.57
C LYS A 130 -23.54 -45.68 56.48
N LEU A 131 -23.76 -44.77 57.42
CA LEU A 131 -23.10 -43.48 57.46
C LEU A 131 -21.57 -43.63 57.56
N GLN A 132 -21.08 -44.58 58.35
CA GLN A 132 -19.66 -44.89 58.45
C GLN A 132 -19.09 -45.44 57.13
N GLN A 133 -19.84 -46.28 56.41
CA GLN A 133 -19.47 -46.75 55.08
C GLN A 133 -19.44 -45.61 54.05
N GLU A 134 -20.40 -44.69 54.09
CA GLU A 134 -20.43 -43.49 53.23
C GLU A 134 -19.24 -42.55 53.49
N VAL A 135 -18.86 -42.37 54.77
CA VAL A 135 -17.67 -41.59 55.16
C VAL A 135 -16.38 -42.24 54.65
N GLU A 136 -16.20 -43.54 54.80
CA GLU A 136 -15.00 -44.21 54.26
C GLU A 136 -15.00 -44.27 52.73
N ASN A 137 -16.16 -44.43 52.08
CA ASN A 137 -16.28 -44.34 50.61
C ASN A 137 -15.90 -42.95 50.07
N THR A 138 -16.42 -41.88 50.67
CA THR A 138 -16.11 -40.49 50.27
C THR A 138 -14.64 -40.15 50.53
N LYS A 139 -14.09 -40.59 51.67
CA LYS A 139 -12.66 -40.48 51.99
C LYS A 139 -11.78 -41.20 50.94
N ALA A 140 -12.15 -42.42 50.53
CA ALA A 140 -11.44 -43.14 49.47
C ALA A 140 -11.51 -42.42 48.11
N GLN A 141 -12.66 -41.85 47.75
CA GLN A 141 -12.80 -41.01 46.55
C GLN A 141 -11.93 -39.75 46.63
N CYS A 142 -11.86 -39.09 47.78
CA CYS A 142 -10.99 -37.94 48.02
C CYS A 142 -9.50 -38.30 47.85
N PHE A 143 -9.04 -39.41 48.44
CA PHE A 143 -7.66 -39.89 48.23
C PHE A 143 -7.35 -40.15 46.75
N MET A 144 -8.23 -40.88 46.05
CA MET A 144 -8.09 -41.15 44.62
C MET A 144 -8.08 -39.85 43.78
N ASN A 145 -8.83 -38.83 44.17
CA ASN A 145 -8.82 -37.53 43.50
C ASN A 145 -7.55 -36.72 43.79
N VAL A 146 -6.99 -36.80 45.01
CA VAL A 146 -5.69 -36.22 45.35
C VAL A 146 -4.59 -36.85 44.52
N GLU A 147 -4.50 -38.18 44.45
CA GLU A 147 -3.49 -38.87 43.61
C GLU A 147 -3.60 -38.51 42.12
N LYS A 148 -4.84 -38.38 41.60
CA LYS A 148 -5.08 -37.91 40.22
C LYS A 148 -4.62 -36.46 40.00
N LEU A 149 -4.83 -35.59 40.98
CA LEU A 149 -4.38 -34.19 40.93
C LEU A 149 -2.86 -34.11 41.01
N ASP A 150 -2.22 -34.87 41.90
CA ASP A 150 -0.76 -34.95 42.04
C ASP A 150 -0.10 -35.47 40.76
N TYR A 151 -0.67 -36.53 40.15
CA TYR A 151 -0.22 -37.01 38.85
C TYR A 151 -0.39 -35.95 37.75
N SER A 152 -1.55 -35.29 37.68
CA SER A 152 -1.84 -34.25 36.69
C SER A 152 -0.89 -33.06 36.84
N TYR A 153 -0.60 -32.64 38.08
CA TYR A 153 0.38 -31.62 38.42
C TYR A 153 1.79 -32.04 38.02
N ALA A 154 2.20 -33.27 38.31
CA ALA A 154 3.53 -33.79 37.91
C ALA A 154 3.71 -33.86 36.39
N VAL A 155 2.66 -34.19 35.63
CA VAL A 155 2.65 -34.17 34.17
C VAL A 155 2.71 -32.73 33.64
N LEU A 156 1.92 -31.81 34.20
CA LEU A 156 1.94 -30.40 33.82
C LEU A 156 3.30 -29.76 34.10
N LYS A 157 3.90 -30.03 35.26
CA LYS A 157 5.22 -29.54 35.63
C LYS A 157 6.31 -30.06 34.69
N ARG A 158 6.32 -31.36 34.35
CA ARG A 158 7.26 -31.89 33.35
C ARG A 158 7.07 -31.26 31.97
N ARG A 159 5.83 -31.01 31.54
CA ARG A 159 5.57 -30.25 30.30
C ARG A 159 6.06 -28.81 30.37
N GLU A 160 5.96 -28.15 31.53
CA GLU A 160 6.48 -26.80 31.73
C GLU A 160 8.02 -26.77 31.66
N ASP A 161 8.69 -27.73 32.31
CA ASP A 161 10.15 -27.91 32.24
C ASP A 161 10.62 -28.20 30.80
N GLU A 162 9.95 -29.12 30.09
CA GLU A 162 10.21 -29.43 28.68
C GLU A 162 10.00 -28.20 27.78
N ASN A 163 8.88 -27.49 27.94
CA ASN A 163 8.59 -26.26 27.21
C ASN A 163 9.61 -25.15 27.51
N ALA A 164 10.09 -25.04 28.74
CA ALA A 164 11.14 -24.09 29.12
C ALA A 164 12.48 -24.44 28.43
N ILE A 165 12.83 -25.72 28.34
CA ILE A 165 14.01 -26.18 27.59
C ILE A 165 13.87 -25.85 26.10
N VAL A 166 12.74 -26.19 25.47
CA VAL A 166 12.47 -25.91 24.04
C VAL A 166 12.49 -24.40 23.77
N LYS A 167 11.84 -23.59 24.60
CA LYS A 167 11.82 -22.12 24.50
C LYS A 167 13.24 -21.54 24.62
N ASN A 168 14.07 -22.08 25.51
CA ASN A 168 15.47 -21.66 25.65
C ASN A 168 16.33 -22.07 24.44
N GLN A 169 16.12 -23.26 23.85
CA GLN A 169 16.78 -23.69 22.62
C GLN A 169 16.36 -22.80 21.43
N GLN A 170 15.06 -22.52 21.28
CA GLN A 170 14.55 -21.62 20.26
C GLN A 170 15.11 -20.20 20.42
N LYS A 171 15.14 -19.64 21.65
CA LYS A 171 15.75 -18.34 21.93
C LYS A 171 17.23 -18.29 21.53
N ARG A 172 18.01 -19.34 21.84
CA ARG A 172 19.41 -19.46 21.38
C ARG A 172 19.52 -19.51 19.85
N ARG A 173 18.62 -20.20 19.15
CA ARG A 173 18.58 -20.27 17.68
C ARG A 173 18.21 -18.91 17.06
N ILE A 174 17.23 -18.21 17.64
CA ILE A 174 16.83 -16.85 17.23
C ILE A 174 18.01 -15.90 17.38
N ASN A 175 18.70 -15.88 18.53
CA ASN A 175 19.87 -15.03 18.73
C ASN A 175 20.96 -15.30 17.67
N LYS A 176 21.33 -16.58 17.43
CA LYS A 176 22.30 -16.93 16.38
C LYS A 176 21.87 -16.45 14.99
N LEU A 177 20.59 -16.59 14.64
CA LEU A 177 20.07 -16.08 13.37
C LEU A 177 20.13 -14.55 13.32
N GLN A 178 19.79 -13.87 14.41
CA GLN A 178 19.85 -12.41 14.54
C GLN A 178 21.29 -11.89 14.45
N ASP A 179 22.27 -12.62 15.00
CA ASP A 179 23.70 -12.34 14.83
C ASP A 179 24.12 -12.49 13.35
N THR A 180 23.70 -13.57 12.67
CA THR A 180 23.99 -13.73 11.23
C THR A 180 23.33 -12.66 10.36
N VAL A 181 22.09 -12.27 10.66
CA VAL A 181 21.38 -11.17 9.97
C VAL A 181 22.07 -9.83 10.22
N SER A 182 22.55 -9.59 11.44
CA SER A 182 23.27 -8.36 11.78
C SER A 182 24.65 -8.30 11.09
N GLY A 183 25.35 -9.44 11.04
CA GLY A 183 26.58 -9.59 10.26
C GLY A 183 26.37 -9.35 8.77
N LEU A 184 25.36 -10.00 8.17
CA LEU A 184 25.00 -9.83 6.75
C LEU A 184 24.61 -8.37 6.43
N LYS A 185 23.79 -7.73 7.28
CA LYS A 185 23.45 -6.30 7.14
C LYS A 185 24.69 -5.43 7.17
N LYS A 186 25.63 -5.68 8.10
CA LYS A 186 26.89 -4.92 8.16
C LYS A 186 27.71 -5.11 6.87
N THR A 187 27.88 -6.35 6.40
CA THR A 187 28.63 -6.62 5.15
C THR A 187 27.94 -6.03 3.91
N TYR A 188 26.61 -5.97 3.90
CA TYR A 188 25.85 -5.35 2.83
C TYR A 188 26.08 -3.83 2.79
N VAL A 189 25.98 -3.14 3.93
CA VAL A 189 26.25 -1.69 4.02
C VAL A 189 27.71 -1.38 3.65
N GLU A 190 28.67 -2.19 4.12
CA GLU A 190 30.07 -2.05 3.73
C GLU A 190 30.31 -2.29 2.21
N LEU A 191 29.50 -3.14 1.57
CA LEU A 191 29.57 -3.39 0.13
C LEU A 191 28.91 -2.26 -0.67
N GLU A 192 27.73 -1.80 -0.25
CA GLU A 192 27.00 -0.67 -0.83
C GLU A 192 27.82 0.62 -0.79
N GLU A 193 28.52 0.89 0.31
CA GLU A 193 29.40 2.06 0.40
C GLU A 193 30.61 1.93 -0.55
N LYS A 194 31.22 0.74 -0.66
CA LYS A 194 32.34 0.50 -1.60
C LYS A 194 31.90 0.68 -3.04
N THR A 195 30.77 0.08 -3.45
CA THR A 195 30.25 0.22 -4.83
C THR A 195 29.81 1.65 -5.12
N ARG A 196 29.18 2.36 -4.17
CA ARG A 196 28.84 3.78 -4.31
C ARG A 196 30.08 4.66 -4.53
N LEU A 197 31.15 4.43 -3.77
CA LEU A 197 32.42 5.15 -3.92
C LEU A 197 33.11 4.82 -5.26
N GLU A 198 33.05 3.58 -5.71
CA GLU A 198 33.60 3.16 -7.01
C GLU A 198 32.81 3.73 -8.20
N ILE A 199 31.47 3.69 -8.14
CA ILE A 199 30.58 4.35 -9.12
C ILE A 199 30.87 5.85 -9.17
N HIS A 200 31.00 6.52 -8.02
CA HIS A 200 31.33 7.95 -7.98
C HIS A 200 32.70 8.22 -8.63
N LYS A 201 33.74 7.44 -8.28
CA LYS A 201 35.09 7.56 -8.86
C LYS A 201 35.10 7.33 -10.38
N LEU A 202 34.39 6.33 -10.88
CA LEU A 202 34.27 6.04 -12.31
C LEU A 202 33.49 7.15 -13.03
N THR A 203 32.39 7.64 -12.45
CA THR A 203 31.62 8.78 -12.97
C THR A 203 32.50 10.02 -13.07
N ASP A 204 33.30 10.30 -12.04
CA ASP A 204 34.27 11.40 -12.02
C ASP A 204 35.33 11.28 -13.13
N GLN A 205 35.84 10.06 -13.36
CA GLN A 205 36.80 9.78 -14.44
C GLN A 205 36.15 9.97 -15.81
N VAL A 206 34.90 9.51 -15.98
CA VAL A 206 34.12 9.68 -17.21
C VAL A 206 33.85 11.17 -17.47
N ILE A 207 33.45 11.96 -16.47
CA ILE A 207 33.24 13.41 -16.60
C ILE A 207 34.55 14.12 -16.97
N LYS A 208 35.68 13.77 -16.32
CA LYS A 208 37.00 14.33 -16.64
C LYS A 208 37.43 13.97 -18.07
N ALA A 209 37.19 12.74 -18.52
CA ALA A 209 37.46 12.33 -19.90
C ALA A 209 36.60 13.10 -20.91
N HIS A 210 35.29 13.23 -20.67
CA HIS A 210 34.39 14.02 -21.52
C HIS A 210 34.82 15.49 -21.58
N LYS A 211 35.18 16.11 -20.46
CA LYS A 211 35.70 17.49 -20.44
C LYS A 211 36.99 17.62 -21.25
N ASN A 212 37.94 16.71 -21.06
CA ASN A 212 39.19 16.71 -21.83
C ASN A 212 38.93 16.55 -23.34
N ILE A 213 37.96 15.71 -23.73
CA ILE A 213 37.54 15.52 -25.13
C ILE A 213 36.92 16.80 -25.70
N LEU A 214 36.05 17.48 -24.95
CA LEU A 214 35.47 18.76 -25.36
C LEU A 214 36.57 19.83 -25.52
N ASP A 215 37.44 19.99 -24.52
CA ASP A 215 38.57 20.93 -24.56
C ASP A 215 39.51 20.65 -25.75
N LEU A 216 39.77 19.37 -26.09
CA LEU A 216 40.56 18.99 -27.26
C LEU A 216 39.82 19.24 -28.58
N THR A 217 38.52 19.01 -28.62
CA THR A 217 37.66 19.29 -29.79
C THR A 217 37.62 20.79 -30.08
N ASP A 218 37.46 21.62 -29.05
CA ASP A 218 37.45 23.07 -29.18
C ASP A 218 38.82 23.64 -29.55
N LYS A 219 39.91 23.09 -28.99
CA LYS A 219 41.27 23.40 -29.45
C LYS A 219 41.46 23.02 -30.92
N SER A 220 41.03 21.84 -31.34
CA SER A 220 41.10 21.39 -32.75
C SER A 220 40.29 22.30 -33.69
N ASN A 221 39.09 22.71 -33.28
CA ASN A 221 38.24 23.67 -33.99
C ASN A 221 38.90 25.05 -34.09
N HIS A 222 39.52 25.52 -33.01
CA HIS A 222 40.22 26.81 -32.95
C HIS A 222 41.48 26.82 -33.82
N PHE A 223 42.33 25.79 -33.71
CA PHE A 223 43.50 25.62 -34.57
C PHE A 223 43.11 25.50 -36.04
N THR A 224 42.03 24.78 -36.36
CA THR A 224 41.46 24.70 -37.71
C THR A 224 41.11 26.08 -38.25
N LYS A 225 40.32 26.88 -37.51
CA LYS A 225 39.92 28.24 -37.92
C LYS A 225 41.13 29.18 -38.09
N ILE A 226 42.10 29.10 -37.17
CA ILE A 226 43.33 29.91 -37.25
C ILE A 226 44.20 29.48 -38.45
N ASN A 227 44.36 28.19 -38.69
CA ASN A 227 45.18 27.68 -39.78
C ASN A 227 44.60 28.07 -41.13
N ASP A 228 43.29 27.93 -41.32
CA ASP A 228 42.64 28.33 -42.56
C ASP A 228 42.75 29.85 -42.80
N ARG A 229 42.50 30.67 -41.77
CA ARG A 229 42.70 32.13 -41.84
C ARG A 229 44.14 32.48 -42.20
N LYS A 230 45.14 31.85 -41.57
CA LYS A 230 46.57 32.08 -41.86
C LYS A 230 46.92 31.66 -43.29
N TYR A 231 46.43 30.50 -43.75
CA TYR A 231 46.63 30.02 -45.11
C TYR A 231 46.08 31.02 -46.13
N MET A 232 44.86 31.53 -45.92
CA MET A 232 44.28 32.56 -46.80
C MET A 232 45.07 33.88 -46.76
N GLN A 233 45.51 34.32 -45.58
CA GLN A 233 46.33 35.54 -45.46
C GLN A 233 47.66 35.42 -46.20
N ILE A 234 48.35 34.27 -46.09
CA ILE A 234 49.60 34.00 -46.82
C ILE A 234 49.34 33.92 -48.32
N TRP A 235 48.27 33.23 -48.74
CA TRP A 235 47.87 33.16 -50.15
C TRP A 235 47.63 34.55 -50.74
N ASP A 236 46.81 35.36 -50.08
CA ASP A 236 46.41 36.68 -50.56
C ASP A 236 47.58 37.68 -50.52
N MET A 237 48.51 37.54 -49.56
CA MET A 237 49.77 38.31 -49.52
C MET A 237 50.69 37.93 -50.67
N ASN A 238 50.93 36.64 -50.90
CA ASN A 238 51.80 36.16 -51.98
C ASN A 238 51.22 36.50 -53.35
N ALA A 239 49.89 36.41 -53.51
CA ALA A 239 49.22 36.77 -54.77
C ALA A 239 49.33 38.28 -55.06
N LYS A 240 49.22 39.14 -54.04
CA LYS A 240 49.50 40.58 -54.18
C LYS A 240 50.95 40.83 -54.59
N TYR A 241 51.92 40.23 -53.90
CA TYR A 241 53.34 40.39 -54.22
C TYR A 241 53.68 39.92 -55.64
N ALA A 242 53.11 38.78 -56.08
CA ALA A 242 53.26 38.28 -57.44
C ALA A 242 52.61 39.21 -58.48
N ASN A 243 51.44 39.79 -58.20
CA ASN A 243 50.80 40.80 -59.04
C ASN A 243 51.65 42.09 -59.14
N GLU A 244 52.14 42.62 -58.01
CA GLU A 244 53.01 43.80 -58.01
C GLU A 244 54.33 43.58 -58.77
N LEU A 245 54.90 42.37 -58.68
CA LEU A 245 56.09 42.01 -59.45
C LEU A 245 55.76 41.87 -60.95
N LEU A 246 54.63 41.25 -61.28
CA LEU A 246 54.16 41.13 -62.66
C LEU A 246 53.88 42.50 -63.28
N GLU A 247 53.21 43.41 -62.57
CA GLU A 247 52.97 44.79 -63.02
C GLU A 247 54.29 45.52 -63.30
N LYS A 248 55.32 45.34 -62.47
CA LYS A 248 56.66 45.89 -62.72
C LYS A 248 57.29 45.29 -63.98
N ILE A 249 57.21 43.97 -64.20
CA ILE A 249 57.76 43.33 -65.40
C ILE A 249 56.98 43.77 -66.65
N LEU A 250 55.65 43.86 -66.60
CA LEU A 250 54.82 44.36 -67.70
C LEU A 250 55.12 45.83 -68.03
N ASN A 251 55.34 46.68 -67.02
CA ASN A 251 55.75 48.07 -67.24
C ASN A 251 57.16 48.16 -67.86
N VAL A 252 58.10 47.31 -67.45
CA VAL A 252 59.45 47.23 -68.06
C VAL A 252 59.38 46.70 -69.50
N ASP A 253 58.57 45.67 -69.76
CA ASP A 253 58.33 45.13 -71.10
C ASP A 253 57.72 46.21 -72.01
N LYS A 254 56.72 46.95 -71.51
CA LYS A 254 56.15 48.10 -72.21
C LYS A 254 57.20 49.15 -72.58
N ILE A 255 58.04 49.55 -71.62
CA ILE A 255 59.14 50.50 -71.86
C ILE A 255 60.12 49.96 -72.91
N ILE A 256 60.47 48.67 -72.88
CA ILE A 256 61.37 48.05 -73.86
C ILE A 256 60.75 48.07 -75.26
N TYR A 257 59.49 47.66 -75.41
CA TYR A 257 58.80 47.64 -76.70
C TYR A 257 58.61 49.05 -77.27
N GLU A 258 58.13 50.00 -76.47
CA GLU A 258 57.85 51.37 -76.92
C GLU A 258 59.13 52.20 -77.16
N GLN A 259 60.11 52.14 -76.25
CA GLN A 259 61.30 53.03 -76.30
C GLN A 259 62.52 52.40 -76.97
N ALA A 260 62.80 51.12 -76.76
CA ALA A 260 64.01 50.47 -77.28
C ALA A 260 63.79 49.80 -78.65
N LEU A 261 62.56 49.32 -78.92
CA LEU A 261 62.21 48.67 -80.19
C LEU A 261 61.36 49.56 -81.11
N GLY A 262 60.69 50.59 -80.58
CA GLY A 262 59.82 51.50 -81.36
C GLY A 262 58.54 50.82 -81.89
N MET A 263 58.08 49.77 -81.20
CA MET A 263 56.93 48.94 -81.59
C MET A 263 55.75 49.19 -80.64
N GLU A 264 54.52 49.02 -81.14
CA GLU A 264 53.33 49.06 -80.30
C GLU A 264 53.31 47.89 -79.30
N TRP A 265 53.16 48.19 -78.01
CA TRP A 265 53.12 47.17 -76.97
C TRP A 265 51.69 46.68 -76.74
N SER A 266 51.49 45.36 -76.83
CA SER A 266 50.26 44.68 -76.45
C SER A 266 50.44 43.93 -75.12
N PRO A 267 49.45 44.00 -74.21
CA PRO A 267 49.44 43.18 -73.01
C PRO A 267 49.32 41.68 -73.39
N PRO A 268 49.86 40.75 -72.60
CA PRO A 268 49.72 39.31 -72.84
C PRO A 268 48.26 38.85 -72.93
N GLU A 269 47.97 37.92 -73.83
CA GLU A 269 46.62 37.40 -74.10
C GLU A 269 46.06 36.56 -72.93
N GLU A 270 46.93 35.95 -72.12
CA GLU A 270 46.52 35.12 -70.99
C GLU A 270 46.15 35.96 -69.76
N THR A 271 44.84 35.97 -69.46
CA THR A 271 44.33 36.60 -68.24
C THR A 271 44.60 35.74 -67.00
N LEU A 272 45.12 36.38 -65.95
CA LEU A 272 45.32 35.74 -64.65
C LEU A 272 43.99 35.28 -64.05
N LEU A 273 43.96 34.02 -63.62
CA LEU A 273 42.86 33.50 -62.80
C LEU A 273 42.84 34.20 -61.44
N LYS A 274 41.64 34.39 -60.90
CA LYS A 274 41.43 34.75 -59.50
C LYS A 274 41.24 33.47 -58.68
N LYS A 275 41.41 33.60 -57.36
CA LYS A 275 41.17 32.54 -56.37
C LYS A 275 39.79 31.86 -56.51
N LYS A 276 38.79 32.62 -56.97
CA LYS A 276 37.40 32.17 -57.21
C LYS A 276 37.21 31.37 -58.51
N ASP A 277 38.26 31.20 -59.31
CA ASP A 277 38.21 30.52 -60.61
C ASP A 277 38.88 29.13 -60.54
N LEU A 278 39.39 28.73 -59.36
CA LEU A 278 39.96 27.39 -59.12
C LEU A 278 38.84 26.38 -58.84
N PRO A 279 38.72 25.28 -59.59
CA PRO A 279 37.70 24.26 -59.36
C PRO A 279 37.71 23.68 -57.94
N SER A 280 38.89 23.35 -57.37
CA SER A 280 38.95 22.86 -55.99
C SER A 280 38.57 23.90 -54.93
N TYR A 281 38.74 25.20 -55.18
CA TYR A 281 38.26 26.25 -54.28
C TYR A 281 36.73 26.35 -54.33
N CYS A 282 36.15 26.39 -55.54
CA CYS A 282 34.70 26.48 -55.73
C CYS A 282 33.98 25.27 -55.14
N ASN A 283 34.45 24.05 -55.41
CA ASN A 283 33.83 22.82 -54.87
C ASN A 283 33.81 22.80 -53.34
N VAL A 284 34.86 23.30 -52.68
CA VAL A 284 34.90 23.37 -51.21
C VAL A 284 33.99 24.49 -50.68
N MET A 285 33.96 25.65 -51.34
CA MET A 285 33.05 26.74 -50.97
C MET A 285 31.58 26.33 -51.13
N SER A 286 31.21 25.70 -52.25
CA SER A 286 29.85 25.20 -52.46
C SER A 286 29.46 24.11 -51.46
N ALA A 287 30.36 23.18 -51.11
CA ALA A 287 30.11 22.19 -50.07
C ALA A 287 29.88 22.85 -48.69
N ILE A 288 30.66 23.88 -48.35
CA ILE A 288 30.47 24.66 -47.11
C ILE A 288 29.15 25.44 -47.14
N GLU A 289 28.78 26.03 -48.28
CA GLU A 289 27.51 26.76 -48.44
C GLU A 289 26.29 25.83 -48.38
N GLU A 290 26.37 24.63 -48.97
CA GLU A 290 25.35 23.59 -48.89
C GLU A 290 25.20 23.02 -47.47
N GLU A 291 26.32 22.74 -46.78
CA GLU A 291 26.32 22.33 -45.37
C GLU A 291 25.67 23.41 -44.48
N ASN A 292 26.02 24.70 -44.67
CA ASN A 292 25.40 25.81 -43.96
C ASN A 292 23.92 26.02 -44.33
N ARG A 293 23.50 25.69 -45.55
CA ARG A 293 22.08 25.70 -45.96
C ARG A 293 21.31 24.60 -45.25
N LEU A 294 21.79 23.36 -45.29
CA LEU A 294 21.16 22.23 -44.59
C LEU A 294 21.05 22.47 -43.08
N LEU A 295 22.04 23.13 -42.46
CA LEU A 295 21.99 23.56 -41.05
C LEU A 295 20.96 24.67 -40.78
N LYS A 296 20.67 25.55 -41.74
CA LYS A 296 19.57 26.52 -41.64
C LYS A 296 18.23 25.84 -41.80
N ASP A 297 18.06 25.04 -42.85
CA ASP A 297 16.83 24.31 -43.15
C ASP A 297 16.42 23.41 -41.95
N ARG A 298 17.38 22.73 -41.30
CA ARG A 298 17.14 22.00 -40.04
C ARG A 298 16.62 22.86 -38.89
N LYS A 299 17.17 24.07 -38.69
CA LYS A 299 16.72 24.98 -37.63
C LYS A 299 15.29 25.45 -37.87
N THR A 300 14.98 25.83 -39.10
CA THR A 300 13.62 26.27 -39.49
C THR A 300 12.57 25.18 -39.26
N ILE A 301 12.90 23.90 -39.52
CA ILE A 301 11.98 22.78 -39.21
C ILE A 301 11.81 22.59 -37.70
N CYS A 302 12.85 22.84 -36.88
CA CYS A 302 12.78 22.67 -35.43
C CYS A 302 12.09 23.84 -34.70
N GLU A 303 12.03 25.05 -35.30
CA GLU A 303 11.37 26.24 -34.74
C GLU A 303 9.84 26.23 -34.92
N SER A 304 9.28 25.30 -35.71
CA SER A 304 7.88 25.31 -36.12
C SER A 304 6.85 24.86 -35.08
N TYR A 305 7.24 24.63 -33.81
CA TYR A 305 6.31 24.25 -32.75
C TYR A 305 6.20 25.34 -31.68
N LYS A 306 5.10 26.08 -31.75
CA LYS A 306 4.58 26.89 -30.63
C LYS A 306 3.58 26.02 -29.84
N PRO A 307 3.74 25.87 -28.51
CA PRO A 307 2.72 25.23 -27.67
C PRO A 307 1.42 26.05 -27.67
N ALA A 308 0.28 25.35 -27.56
CA ALA A 308 -1.01 25.98 -27.29
C ALA A 308 -1.02 26.66 -25.91
N ASN A 309 -1.54 27.88 -25.83
CA ASN A 309 -1.50 28.69 -24.60
C ASN A 309 -2.86 28.78 -23.89
N THR A 310 -3.95 28.38 -24.54
CA THR A 310 -5.31 28.40 -23.97
C THR A 310 -5.84 26.98 -23.72
N ILE A 311 -6.72 26.84 -22.72
CA ILE A 311 -7.28 25.54 -22.32
C ILE A 311 -8.15 24.92 -23.42
N GLU A 312 -8.73 25.75 -24.29
CA GLU A 312 -9.61 25.36 -25.39
C GLU A 312 -8.80 24.81 -26.57
N GLU A 313 -7.71 25.48 -26.96
CA GLU A 313 -6.74 24.97 -27.95
C GLU A 313 -6.19 23.61 -27.52
N ILE A 314 -5.78 23.45 -26.25
CA ILE A 314 -5.24 22.18 -25.73
C ILE A 314 -6.28 21.05 -25.83
N ASN A 315 -7.55 21.33 -25.56
CA ASN A 315 -8.62 20.34 -25.69
C ASN A 315 -8.96 20.00 -27.15
N LEU A 316 -8.82 20.95 -28.07
CA LEU A 316 -8.96 20.73 -29.52
C LEU A 316 -7.78 19.91 -30.08
N GLU A 317 -6.54 20.26 -29.72
CA GLU A 317 -5.34 19.48 -30.07
C GLU A 317 -5.47 18.04 -29.56
N ARG A 318 -5.90 17.83 -28.30
CA ARG A 318 -6.12 16.48 -27.75
C ARG A 318 -7.20 15.67 -28.48
N ARG A 319 -8.29 16.30 -28.92
CA ARG A 319 -9.37 15.62 -29.67
C ARG A 319 -8.89 15.19 -31.06
N LEU A 320 -8.25 16.09 -31.80
CA LEU A 320 -7.69 15.79 -33.12
C LEU A 320 -6.55 14.76 -33.00
N LEU A 321 -5.68 14.90 -32.01
CA LEU A 321 -4.61 13.95 -31.72
C LEU A 321 -5.16 12.56 -31.39
N ASN A 322 -6.18 12.44 -30.54
CA ASN A 322 -6.80 11.15 -30.24
C ASN A 322 -7.43 10.49 -31.48
N HIS A 323 -7.95 11.27 -32.43
CA HIS A 323 -8.47 10.73 -33.70
C HIS A 323 -7.32 10.27 -34.63
N ILE A 324 -6.27 11.09 -34.79
CA ILE A 324 -5.03 10.73 -35.50
C ILE A 324 -4.43 9.45 -34.92
N ILE A 325 -4.30 9.38 -33.61
CA ILE A 325 -3.73 8.25 -32.87
C ILE A 325 -4.54 6.97 -33.11
N LYS A 326 -5.88 7.04 -33.07
CA LYS A 326 -6.73 5.88 -33.41
C LYS A 326 -6.48 5.39 -34.85
N HIS A 327 -6.50 6.30 -35.83
CA HIS A 327 -6.19 5.93 -37.21
C HIS A 327 -4.76 5.42 -37.43
N ILE A 328 -3.79 5.87 -36.63
CA ILE A 328 -2.44 5.30 -36.64
C ILE A 328 -2.46 3.87 -36.09
N ALA A 329 -3.15 3.60 -34.98
CA ALA A 329 -3.29 2.25 -34.42
C ALA A 329 -3.97 1.29 -35.41
N ASP A 330 -5.04 1.72 -36.05
CA ASP A 330 -5.88 0.87 -36.94
C ASP A 330 -5.26 0.65 -38.34
N HIS A 331 -4.30 1.47 -38.76
CA HIS A 331 -3.67 1.39 -40.09
C HIS A 331 -2.15 1.08 -40.05
N CYS A 332 -1.56 0.92 -38.86
CA CYS A 332 -0.16 0.56 -38.68
C CYS A 332 0.07 -0.83 -38.08
N ASP A 333 -0.88 -1.75 -38.24
CA ASP A 333 -0.73 -3.16 -37.83
C ASP A 333 0.53 -3.82 -38.44
N TYR A 334 1.03 -3.34 -39.60
CA TYR A 334 2.29 -3.80 -40.22
C TYR A 334 3.56 -3.50 -39.41
N LEU A 335 3.50 -2.65 -38.38
CA LEU A 335 4.60 -2.37 -37.44
C LEU A 335 4.56 -3.25 -36.19
N ILE A 336 3.53 -4.10 -36.06
CA ILE A 336 3.25 -4.90 -34.87
C ILE A 336 3.49 -6.37 -35.22
N GLU A 337 4.05 -7.16 -34.29
CA GLU A 337 4.25 -8.59 -34.53
C GLU A 337 2.90 -9.33 -34.61
N ASP A 338 2.69 -10.14 -35.66
CA ASP A 338 1.43 -10.89 -35.88
C ASP A 338 1.00 -11.70 -34.64
N LYS A 339 1.98 -12.26 -33.92
CA LYS A 339 1.77 -13.03 -32.69
C LYS A 339 1.29 -12.18 -31.51
N LEU A 340 1.62 -10.89 -31.48
CA LEU A 340 1.08 -9.95 -30.51
C LEU A 340 -0.38 -9.63 -30.84
N LEU A 341 -0.71 -9.46 -32.14
CA LEU A 341 -2.08 -9.21 -32.59
C LEU A 341 -3.02 -10.37 -32.25
N GLU A 342 -2.59 -11.64 -32.44
CA GLU A 342 -3.35 -12.82 -32.00
C GLU A 342 -3.59 -12.84 -30.48
N MET A 343 -2.58 -12.46 -29.68
CA MET A 343 -2.67 -12.41 -28.21
C MET A 343 -3.52 -11.27 -27.68
N LEU A 344 -3.79 -10.23 -28.47
CA LEU A 344 -4.56 -9.04 -28.08
C LEU A 344 -6.07 -9.18 -28.30
N LEU A 345 -6.51 -10.12 -29.16
CA LEU A 345 -7.93 -10.38 -29.45
C LEU A 345 -8.88 -10.52 -28.23
N PRO A 346 -8.50 -11.15 -27.10
CA PRO A 346 -9.41 -11.30 -25.95
C PRO A 346 -9.47 -10.08 -25.00
N TYR A 347 -8.71 -9.02 -25.24
CA TYR A 347 -8.66 -7.82 -24.38
C TYR A 347 -9.64 -6.72 -24.82
N THR A 348 -9.92 -5.74 -23.96
CA THR A 348 -10.86 -4.65 -24.31
C THR A 348 -10.29 -3.77 -25.42
N ALA A 349 -11.16 -3.16 -26.24
CA ALA A 349 -10.74 -2.33 -27.36
C ALA A 349 -9.82 -1.16 -26.96
N ASN A 350 -9.96 -0.63 -25.74
CA ASN A 350 -9.10 0.42 -25.21
C ASN A 350 -7.71 -0.11 -24.83
N ASP A 351 -7.64 -1.28 -24.19
CA ASP A 351 -6.35 -1.92 -23.83
C ASP A 351 -5.58 -2.34 -25.09
N GLN A 352 -6.29 -2.91 -26.07
CA GLN A 352 -5.73 -3.21 -27.39
C GLN A 352 -5.17 -1.95 -28.05
N LEU A 353 -5.91 -0.85 -28.05
CA LEU A 353 -5.46 0.41 -28.64
C LEU A 353 -4.19 0.93 -27.98
N VAL A 354 -4.14 0.98 -26.64
CA VAL A 354 -2.95 1.46 -25.90
C VAL A 354 -1.73 0.59 -26.19
N ILE A 355 -1.88 -0.74 -26.21
CA ILE A 355 -0.76 -1.65 -26.47
C ILE A 355 -0.29 -1.57 -27.93
N ARG A 356 -1.22 -1.48 -28.90
CA ARG A 356 -0.85 -1.27 -30.33
C ARG A 356 -0.08 0.04 -30.50
N LEU A 357 -0.53 1.12 -29.85
CA LEU A 357 0.12 2.43 -29.89
C LEU A 357 1.50 2.45 -29.25
N ASP A 358 1.68 1.79 -28.11
CA ASP A 358 2.99 1.70 -27.46
C ASP A 358 4.00 0.99 -28.37
N ASN A 359 3.59 -0.10 -29.03
CA ASN A 359 4.42 -0.79 -30.02
C ASN A 359 4.71 0.07 -31.26
N VAL A 360 3.70 0.76 -31.82
CA VAL A 360 3.89 1.67 -32.95
C VAL A 360 4.80 2.86 -32.60
N PHE A 361 4.66 3.46 -31.42
CA PHE A 361 5.53 4.54 -30.96
C PHE A 361 6.94 4.06 -30.61
N GLN A 362 7.10 2.84 -30.10
CA GLN A 362 8.39 2.20 -29.90
C GLN A 362 9.10 1.93 -31.24
N ALA A 363 8.37 1.44 -32.26
CA ALA A 363 8.87 1.22 -33.61
C ALA A 363 9.25 2.54 -34.32
N LEU A 364 8.43 3.59 -34.14
CA LEU A 364 8.71 4.95 -34.65
C LEU A 364 9.71 5.75 -33.76
N ASN A 365 10.15 5.17 -32.63
CA ASN A 365 11.07 5.76 -31.66
C ASN A 365 10.62 7.15 -31.11
N ILE A 366 9.31 7.35 -30.94
CA ILE A 366 8.70 8.55 -30.34
C ILE A 366 8.71 8.38 -28.82
N LYS A 367 9.38 9.27 -28.09
CA LYS A 367 9.65 9.11 -26.64
C LYS A 367 9.22 10.28 -25.77
N SER A 368 8.80 11.39 -26.36
CA SER A 368 8.41 12.61 -25.65
C SER A 368 7.07 13.16 -26.14
N GLU A 369 6.26 13.69 -25.23
CA GLU A 369 5.00 14.40 -25.51
C GLU A 369 5.16 15.50 -26.57
N LYS A 370 6.31 16.18 -26.57
CA LYS A 370 6.66 17.20 -27.58
C LYS A 370 6.79 16.62 -29.00
N GLU A 371 7.17 15.36 -29.14
CA GLU A 371 7.36 14.68 -30.43
C GLU A 371 6.02 14.20 -30.97
N LEU A 372 5.14 13.76 -30.07
CA LEU A 372 3.73 13.49 -30.34
C LEU A 372 2.96 14.76 -30.75
N SER A 373 3.32 15.93 -30.22
CA SER A 373 2.71 17.20 -30.67
C SER A 373 3.35 17.78 -31.94
N PHE A 374 4.58 17.41 -32.30
CA PHE A 374 5.11 17.65 -33.65
C PHE A 374 4.32 16.86 -34.71
N LEU A 375 3.85 15.64 -34.39
CA LEU A 375 3.06 14.79 -35.29
C LEU A 375 1.85 15.53 -35.87
N LEU A 376 1.09 16.26 -35.03
CA LEU A 376 -0.05 17.09 -35.44
C LEU A 376 0.27 18.03 -36.61
N ASN A 377 1.43 18.70 -36.59
CA ASN A 377 1.83 19.64 -37.66
C ASN A 377 1.96 18.96 -39.04
N PHE A 378 2.30 17.67 -39.11
CA PHE A 378 2.44 16.93 -40.37
C PHE A 378 1.14 16.28 -40.85
N PHE A 379 0.17 16.08 -39.97
CA PHE A 379 -1.15 15.52 -40.30
C PHE A 379 -2.19 16.59 -40.64
N LEU A 380 -2.06 17.81 -40.10
CA LEU A 380 -2.96 18.94 -40.40
C LEU A 380 -3.13 19.25 -41.91
N PRO A 381 -2.10 19.19 -42.79
CA PRO A 381 -2.28 19.39 -44.23
C PRO A 381 -3.12 18.32 -44.94
N TYR A 382 -3.38 17.19 -44.28
CA TYR A 382 -4.12 16.04 -44.81
C TYR A 382 -5.50 15.87 -44.15
N ALA A 383 -5.93 16.82 -43.32
CA ALA A 383 -7.17 16.76 -42.57
C ALA A 383 -8.32 17.50 -43.30
N TYR A 384 -9.48 16.86 -43.41
CA TYR A 384 -10.67 17.37 -44.12
C TYR A 384 -11.90 17.46 -43.19
N CYS A 385 -12.94 18.17 -43.62
CA CYS A 385 -14.18 18.34 -42.84
C CYS A 385 -15.32 17.42 -43.35
N PRO A 386 -15.75 16.39 -42.59
CA PRO A 386 -16.74 15.41 -43.06
C PRO A 386 -18.13 15.98 -43.32
N THR A 387 -18.49 17.08 -42.65
CA THR A 387 -19.76 17.79 -42.82
C THR A 387 -19.71 18.71 -44.03
N CYS A 388 -18.70 19.59 -44.13
CA CYS A 388 -18.63 20.56 -45.22
C CYS A 388 -18.31 19.93 -46.58
N SER A 389 -17.68 18.75 -46.64
CA SER A 389 -17.51 17.99 -47.88
C SER A 389 -18.81 17.34 -48.40
N LYS A 390 -19.86 17.19 -47.58
CA LYS A 390 -21.13 16.55 -47.99
C LYS A 390 -22.17 17.52 -48.57
N ASP A 391 -22.01 18.82 -48.36
CA ASP A 391 -22.94 19.86 -48.84
C ASP A 391 -22.71 20.27 -50.31
N ILE A 392 -21.73 19.69 -51.00
CA ILE A 392 -21.41 20.03 -52.41
C ILE A 392 -22.20 19.15 -53.42
N ASP A 393 -22.56 17.90 -53.07
CA ASP A 393 -23.14 16.92 -54.01
C ASP A 393 -24.67 16.91 -54.11
N LYS A 394 -25.30 18.09 -54.15
CA LYS A 394 -26.72 18.26 -54.55
C LYS A 394 -26.93 19.39 -55.56
N GLY A 395 -26.23 19.30 -56.69
CA GLY A 395 -26.40 20.24 -57.81
C GLY A 395 -26.06 19.65 -59.19
N VAL A 396 -27.09 19.22 -59.93
CA VAL A 396 -27.11 18.94 -61.39
C VAL A 396 -26.48 17.60 -61.86
N ASN A 397 -27.37 16.62 -62.11
CA ASN A 397 -27.15 15.51 -63.05
C ASN A 397 -27.36 15.95 -64.51
N LYS A 398 -26.54 15.45 -65.47
CA LYS A 398 -27.05 14.87 -66.74
C LYS A 398 -25.99 14.14 -67.59
N SER A 399 -26.42 13.06 -68.25
CA SER A 399 -25.71 12.15 -69.19
C SER A 399 -24.48 11.41 -68.62
N SER A 400 -24.23 10.11 -68.86
CA SER A 400 -24.96 9.00 -69.51
C SER A 400 -24.17 7.70 -69.24
N SER A 401 -24.68 6.45 -69.31
CA SER A 401 -25.95 5.88 -69.82
C SER A 401 -26.20 4.49 -69.18
N ASP A 402 -27.28 3.82 -69.58
CA ASP A 402 -27.80 2.54 -69.06
C ASP A 402 -26.88 1.30 -69.19
N SER A 403 -27.05 0.32 -68.28
CA SER A 403 -27.77 -0.94 -68.61
C SER A 403 -27.87 -1.93 -67.42
N SER A 404 -29.09 -2.46 -67.21
CA SER A 404 -29.43 -3.81 -66.71
C SER A 404 -28.96 -4.28 -65.30
N GLU A 405 -29.69 -5.10 -64.53
CA GLU A 405 -31.08 -5.58 -64.59
C GLU A 405 -31.56 -6.06 -63.19
N SER A 406 -32.85 -6.34 -63.06
CA SER A 406 -33.61 -6.60 -61.82
C SER A 406 -33.33 -7.95 -61.12
N SER A 407 -33.47 -8.02 -59.77
CA SER A 407 -34.64 -8.67 -59.10
C SER A 407 -34.45 -9.04 -57.61
N SER A 408 -35.16 -8.28 -56.77
CA SER A 408 -36.07 -8.67 -55.68
C SER A 408 -36.13 -10.12 -55.11
N LEU A 409 -36.12 -10.22 -53.76
CA LEU A 409 -37.19 -10.72 -52.82
C LEU A 409 -36.52 -11.08 -51.45
N LYS A 410 -36.83 -10.45 -50.30
CA LYS A 410 -37.96 -10.71 -49.35
C LYS A 410 -37.96 -12.18 -48.82
N ILE A 411 -38.10 -12.50 -47.51
CA ILE A 411 -38.88 -11.84 -46.43
C ILE A 411 -38.62 -12.51 -45.01
N TYR A 412 -39.12 -11.90 -43.91
CA TYR A 412 -39.21 -12.35 -42.47
C TYR A 412 -37.90 -12.68 -41.68
N VAL A 413 -37.69 -12.47 -40.37
CA VAL A 413 -38.20 -11.64 -39.22
C VAL A 413 -38.16 -12.47 -37.93
N GLU A 414 -37.57 -11.92 -36.86
CA GLU A 414 -37.99 -11.94 -35.42
C GLU A 414 -36.77 -11.38 -34.62
N GLU A 415 -36.77 -10.09 -34.28
CA GLU A 415 -37.27 -9.52 -33.01
C GLU A 415 -36.43 -9.86 -31.77
N ALA A 416 -35.65 -8.86 -31.31
CA ALA A 416 -35.32 -8.66 -29.91
C ALA A 416 -35.20 -7.15 -29.65
N ASP A 417 -36.06 -6.65 -28.77
CA ASP A 417 -36.10 -5.26 -28.29
C ASP A 417 -34.93 -4.95 -27.33
N VAL A 418 -34.51 -3.69 -27.29
CA VAL A 418 -34.21 -2.88 -26.08
C VAL A 418 -33.51 -1.59 -26.50
N CYS A 419 -34.14 -0.46 -26.17
CA CYS A 419 -33.56 0.88 -26.31
C CYS A 419 -32.83 1.31 -25.03
N GLY A 420 -31.64 1.91 -25.17
CA GLY A 420 -30.95 2.62 -24.09
C GLY A 420 -29.42 2.56 -24.22
N ALA A 421 -28.66 3.56 -23.77
CA ALA A 421 -29.01 4.95 -23.44
C ALA A 421 -27.73 5.80 -23.54
N ALA A 422 -27.86 7.11 -23.76
CA ALA A 422 -26.74 8.01 -23.48
C ALA A 422 -26.49 8.04 -21.97
N GLU A 423 -25.23 7.87 -21.55
CA GLU A 423 -24.83 7.99 -20.15
C GLU A 423 -25.11 9.42 -19.64
N LYS A 424 -26.25 9.59 -18.98
CA LYS A 424 -26.54 10.74 -18.14
C LYS A 424 -26.04 10.42 -16.74
N PHE A 425 -25.18 11.29 -16.20
CA PHE A 425 -24.85 11.31 -14.78
C PHE A 425 -26.14 11.23 -13.95
N THR A 426 -26.17 10.35 -12.95
CA THR A 426 -27.32 10.22 -12.06
C THR A 426 -27.36 11.41 -11.11
N GLN A 427 -28.57 11.81 -10.70
CA GLN A 427 -28.74 12.99 -9.85
C GLN A 427 -28.13 12.79 -8.44
N GLU A 428 -28.01 11.54 -8.00
CA GLU A 428 -27.36 11.14 -6.74
C GLU A 428 -25.84 11.37 -6.75
N GLU A 429 -25.16 11.21 -7.90
CA GLU A 429 -23.72 11.52 -8.02
C GLU A 429 -23.45 13.04 -7.94
N ALA A 430 -24.36 13.85 -8.49
CA ALA A 430 -24.28 15.32 -8.39
C ALA A 430 -24.50 15.81 -6.95
N GLU A 431 -25.43 15.18 -6.21
CA GLU A 431 -25.68 15.47 -4.79
C GLU A 431 -24.51 15.03 -3.89
N LEU A 432 -23.89 13.88 -4.16
CA LEU A 432 -22.65 13.44 -3.48
C LEU A 432 -21.48 14.42 -3.67
N ILE A 433 -21.28 14.94 -4.88
CA ILE A 433 -20.22 15.93 -5.18
C ILE A 433 -20.51 17.28 -4.51
N ALA A 434 -21.78 17.65 -4.35
CA ALA A 434 -22.17 18.85 -3.59
C ALA A 434 -21.94 18.67 -2.08
N ALA A 435 -22.39 17.55 -1.50
CA ALA A 435 -22.25 17.26 -0.06
C ALA A 435 -20.78 17.20 0.39
N VAL A 436 -19.89 16.64 -0.44
CA VAL A 436 -18.43 16.61 -0.13
C VAL A 436 -17.80 18.01 -0.15
N LYS A 437 -18.26 18.92 -1.01
CA LYS A 437 -17.81 20.32 -1.00
C LYS A 437 -18.32 21.09 0.23
N GLU A 438 -19.52 20.78 0.71
CA GLU A 438 -20.09 21.42 1.89
C GLU A 438 -19.40 20.91 3.18
N ALA A 439 -19.12 19.61 3.27
CA ALA A 439 -18.38 19.01 4.40
C ALA A 439 -16.96 19.59 4.58
N ILE A 440 -16.19 19.72 3.49
CA ILE A 440 -14.83 20.29 3.51
C ILE A 440 -14.84 21.78 3.89
N SER A 441 -15.95 22.48 3.66
CA SER A 441 -16.09 23.91 4.02
C SER A 441 -16.41 24.11 5.51
N ASN A 442 -17.04 23.13 6.15
CA ASN A 442 -17.53 23.20 7.53
C ASN A 442 -16.53 22.67 8.58
N GLU A 443 -15.37 22.13 8.16
CA GLU A 443 -14.34 21.62 9.10
C GLU A 443 -13.38 22.72 9.61
N LYS A 444 -13.59 23.97 9.19
CA LYS A 444 -12.95 25.18 9.77
C LYS A 444 -13.99 26.07 10.45
N LEU A 445 -14.38 25.71 11.68
CA LEU A 445 -14.75 26.59 12.81
C LEU A 445 -15.76 25.88 13.73
N SER A 446 -15.32 25.53 14.95
CA SER A 446 -16.09 25.46 16.22
C SER A 446 -15.24 24.68 17.23
N THR A 447 -14.67 25.28 18.27
CA THR A 447 -15.33 25.60 19.56
C THR A 447 -14.24 26.01 20.59
N PRO A 448 -14.55 26.48 21.81
CA PRO A 448 -15.79 27.10 22.33
C PRO A 448 -15.54 28.41 23.14
N SER A 449 -16.64 29.00 23.62
CA SER A 449 -16.77 29.95 24.75
C SER A 449 -16.06 31.32 24.66
N GLU A 450 -16.54 32.37 25.30
CA GLU A 450 -17.87 32.89 25.72
C GLU A 450 -17.57 34.19 26.49
N GLU A 451 -18.53 35.10 26.54
CA GLU A 451 -18.64 36.24 27.47
C GLU A 451 -17.63 37.43 27.42
N MET A 452 -18.18 38.55 26.94
CA MET A 452 -18.41 39.78 27.72
C MET A 452 -17.25 40.79 27.94
N SER A 453 -17.23 41.79 27.04
CA SER A 453 -17.22 43.24 27.34
C SER A 453 -16.31 43.83 28.44
N ILE A 454 -15.42 44.77 28.07
CA ILE A 454 -15.48 46.22 28.42
C ILE A 454 -14.20 46.97 27.95
N ALA A 455 -14.35 48.27 27.71
CA ALA A 455 -13.29 49.19 27.25
C ALA A 455 -12.21 49.51 28.30
N GLY A 456 -11.05 49.98 27.85
CA GLY A 456 -10.04 50.62 28.71
C GLY A 456 -8.70 50.84 28.03
N ALA A 457 -8.34 52.09 27.75
CA ALA A 457 -7.02 52.44 27.20
C ALA A 457 -5.93 52.41 28.30
N SER A 458 -4.66 52.18 27.93
CA SER A 458 -3.49 52.98 28.35
C SER A 458 -2.13 52.29 28.09
N PHE A 459 -1.37 52.87 27.15
CA PHE A 459 0.08 53.13 27.17
C PHE A 459 1.17 52.07 27.48
N ARG A 460 2.27 52.25 26.70
CA ARG A 460 3.70 52.00 26.99
C ARG A 460 4.18 50.53 26.96
N SER A 461 4.87 50.11 25.88
CA SER A 461 6.31 50.33 25.56
C SER A 461 7.19 49.19 26.08
N SER A 462 8.27 48.72 25.44
CA SER A 462 9.06 49.32 24.34
C SER A 462 9.96 48.27 23.66
N SER A 463 10.30 48.48 22.37
CA SER A 463 11.56 48.07 21.69
C SER A 463 11.87 46.55 21.58
N THR A 464 12.51 46.00 20.54
CA THR A 464 13.07 46.40 19.21
C THR A 464 13.27 45.06 18.45
N GLU A 465 13.34 44.88 17.12
CA GLU A 465 13.89 45.62 15.96
C GLU A 465 13.19 45.01 14.70
N THR A 466 12.70 45.77 13.71
CA THR A 466 13.42 46.17 12.47
C THR A 466 13.68 45.01 11.48
N LEU A 467 13.29 45.00 10.20
CA LEU A 467 12.42 45.82 9.33
C LEU A 467 12.08 44.98 8.07
N LEU A 468 10.91 45.17 7.43
CA LEU A 468 10.73 44.84 6.00
C LEU A 468 11.36 45.97 5.15
N PRO A 469 11.70 45.74 3.86
CA PRO A 469 10.69 46.10 2.86
C PRO A 469 10.66 45.23 1.58
N ILE A 470 9.48 45.28 0.95
CA ILE A 470 9.22 44.96 -0.46
C ILE A 470 9.97 45.96 -1.35
N ALA A 471 10.40 45.52 -2.54
CA ALA A 471 10.79 46.42 -3.63
C ALA A 471 10.11 45.98 -4.94
N GLU A 472 9.18 46.80 -5.42
CA GLU A 472 8.68 46.78 -6.80
C GLU A 472 9.57 47.67 -7.71
N CYS A 473 9.17 47.77 -8.99
CA CYS A 473 9.55 48.82 -9.95
C CYS A 473 10.99 48.71 -10.52
N THR A 474 11.27 49.04 -11.79
CA THR A 474 10.47 49.55 -12.94
C THR A 474 11.24 49.14 -14.24
N SER A 475 10.86 49.40 -15.51
CA SER A 475 10.37 50.65 -16.11
C SER A 475 9.96 50.49 -17.60
N THR A 476 8.87 51.16 -18.03
CA THR A 476 8.72 52.03 -19.24
C THR A 476 9.22 51.62 -20.64
N SER A 477 8.65 52.05 -21.79
CA SER A 477 7.33 52.63 -22.14
C SER A 477 7.25 52.94 -23.66
N HIS A 478 6.11 52.64 -24.30
CA HIS A 478 5.39 53.33 -25.40
C HIS A 478 6.04 54.02 -26.64
N ALA A 479 5.21 54.04 -27.72
CA ALA A 479 5.18 54.89 -28.94
C ALA A 479 5.89 54.35 -30.21
N SER A 480 5.35 54.43 -31.45
CA SER A 480 3.98 54.76 -31.93
C SER A 480 3.76 54.31 -33.40
N ILE A 481 2.54 53.83 -33.70
CA ILE A 481 1.73 53.96 -34.94
C ILE A 481 2.43 54.31 -36.28
N SER A 482 2.41 53.41 -37.28
CA SER A 482 1.61 53.57 -38.52
C SER A 482 1.83 52.43 -39.54
N ASP A 483 0.87 52.30 -40.45
CA ASP A 483 0.63 51.21 -41.40
C ASP A 483 1.80 50.82 -42.33
N ILE A 484 1.92 49.52 -42.60
CA ILE A 484 1.96 48.97 -43.97
C ILE A 484 1.32 47.58 -43.94
N VAL A 485 0.27 47.41 -44.74
CA VAL A 485 -0.34 46.10 -45.04
C VAL A 485 0.56 45.36 -46.03
N LYS A 486 0.94 44.11 -45.72
CA LYS A 486 0.90 42.94 -46.64
C LYS A 486 1.50 41.67 -46.03
N ASP A 487 0.78 40.57 -46.27
CA ASP A 487 1.26 39.18 -46.38
C ASP A 487 2.41 38.73 -45.47
N ASP A 488 2.05 38.19 -44.30
CA ASP A 488 2.60 36.90 -43.86
C ASP A 488 1.60 36.20 -42.89
N ASP A 489 0.32 36.16 -43.30
CA ASP A 489 -0.78 35.56 -42.53
C ASP A 489 -0.99 34.08 -42.93
N GLN A 490 0.11 33.32 -43.04
CA GLN A 490 0.08 31.88 -43.33
C GLN A 490 0.45 31.03 -42.10
N MET A 491 -0.42 30.05 -41.82
CA MET A 491 -0.31 29.04 -40.76
C MET A 491 -0.47 29.51 -39.30
N GLN A 492 -1.54 30.26 -39.01
CA GLN A 492 -2.25 30.02 -37.74
C GLN A 492 -3.04 28.71 -37.83
N ARG A 493 -2.91 27.82 -36.83
CA ARG A 493 -3.53 26.48 -36.82
C ARG A 493 -5.06 26.57 -36.79
N ARG A 494 -5.73 26.45 -37.94
CA ARG A 494 -7.17 26.12 -37.99
C ARG A 494 -7.36 24.64 -37.66
N LEU A 495 -7.48 24.32 -36.37
CA LEU A 495 -7.83 22.96 -35.87
C LEU A 495 -9.30 22.59 -36.13
N LEU A 496 -10.08 23.53 -36.66
CA LEU A 496 -11.49 23.42 -37.01
C LEU A 496 -11.69 23.97 -38.42
N CYS A 497 -12.68 23.44 -39.14
CA CYS A 497 -13.18 24.04 -40.38
C CYS A 497 -13.79 25.43 -40.09
N ASP A 498 -13.95 26.27 -41.11
CA ASP A 498 -14.49 27.65 -41.00
C ASP A 498 -15.90 27.73 -40.37
N ASN A 499 -16.63 26.61 -40.30
CA ASN A 499 -17.94 26.47 -39.64
C ASN A 499 -17.86 25.80 -38.23
N GLY A 500 -16.67 25.67 -37.64
CA GLY A 500 -16.48 25.11 -36.28
C GLY A 500 -16.46 23.57 -36.17
N HIS A 501 -16.37 22.86 -37.29
CA HIS A 501 -16.36 21.39 -37.32
C HIS A 501 -14.97 20.80 -37.07
N LEU A 502 -14.91 19.66 -36.38
CA LEU A 502 -13.70 18.84 -36.23
C LEU A 502 -13.23 18.29 -37.58
N LEU A 503 -11.91 18.23 -37.76
CA LEU A 503 -11.28 17.67 -38.96
C LEU A 503 -10.99 16.18 -38.75
N GLU A 504 -11.28 15.38 -39.77
CA GLU A 504 -10.94 13.94 -39.86
C GLU A 504 -9.83 13.74 -40.90
N ILE A 505 -9.15 12.59 -40.87
CA ILE A 505 -8.05 12.28 -41.80
C ILE A 505 -8.31 10.95 -42.48
N GLU A 506 -8.18 10.94 -43.81
CA GLU A 506 -8.45 9.74 -44.61
C GLU A 506 -7.35 8.69 -44.39
N ALA A 507 -7.75 7.43 -44.24
CA ALA A 507 -6.85 6.28 -44.03
C ALA A 507 -5.69 6.21 -45.05
N THR A 508 -5.96 6.64 -46.28
CA THR A 508 -4.99 6.70 -47.39
C THR A 508 -3.85 7.68 -47.16
N PHE A 509 -4.09 8.79 -46.45
CA PHE A 509 -3.07 9.81 -46.15
C PHE A 509 -2.28 9.54 -44.87
N VAL A 510 -2.78 8.70 -43.95
CA VAL A 510 -2.09 8.35 -42.69
C VAL A 510 -0.69 7.81 -42.94
N THR A 511 -0.52 6.84 -43.85
CA THR A 511 0.79 6.26 -44.17
C THR A 511 1.72 7.24 -44.88
N LYS A 512 1.18 8.20 -45.63
CA LYS A 512 1.93 9.26 -46.31
C LYS A 512 2.40 10.33 -45.32
N ALA A 513 1.53 10.78 -44.42
CA ALA A 513 1.84 11.72 -43.35
C ALA A 513 2.84 11.13 -42.35
N LEU A 514 2.70 9.83 -41.99
CA LEU A 514 3.70 9.11 -41.19
C LEU A 514 5.05 9.04 -41.89
N ARG A 515 5.09 8.72 -43.19
CA ARG A 515 6.35 8.69 -43.95
C ARG A 515 7.02 10.07 -43.98
N GLU A 516 6.27 11.12 -44.28
CA GLU A 516 6.76 12.50 -44.31
C GLU A 516 7.22 12.99 -42.92
N PHE A 517 6.51 12.60 -41.86
CA PHE A 517 6.94 12.77 -40.47
C PHE A 517 8.25 12.05 -40.21
N VAL A 518 8.33 10.73 -40.43
CA VAL A 518 9.53 9.91 -40.17
C VAL A 518 10.75 10.43 -40.93
N GLU A 519 10.62 10.74 -42.22
CA GLU A 519 11.72 11.26 -43.05
C GLU A 519 12.24 12.62 -42.54
N ARG A 520 11.35 13.58 -42.25
CA ARG A 520 11.76 14.92 -41.77
C ARG A 520 12.15 14.93 -40.29
N TYR A 521 11.49 14.15 -39.46
CA TYR A 521 11.81 14.01 -38.04
C TYR A 521 13.17 13.34 -37.85
N HIS A 522 13.50 12.26 -38.56
CA HIS A 522 14.85 11.70 -38.53
C HIS A 522 15.91 12.64 -39.12
N PHE A 523 15.57 13.44 -40.15
CA PHE A 523 16.48 14.47 -40.68
C PHE A 523 16.85 15.55 -39.64
N VAL A 524 15.91 15.91 -38.75
CA VAL A 524 16.13 16.89 -37.65
C VAL A 524 16.74 16.24 -36.41
N ASN A 525 16.26 15.06 -35.98
CA ASN A 525 16.77 14.38 -34.78
C ASN A 525 18.17 13.74 -34.97
N ARG A 526 18.70 13.73 -36.20
CA ARG A 526 20.06 13.24 -36.52
C ARG A 526 21.18 13.94 -35.74
N GLU A 527 20.95 15.15 -35.23
CA GLU A 527 21.90 15.88 -34.37
C GLU A 527 21.68 15.63 -32.86
N LYS A 528 20.51 15.14 -32.43
CA LYS A 528 20.24 14.84 -31.01
C LYS A 528 20.76 13.48 -30.59
N ILE A 529 20.87 12.52 -31.52
CA ILE A 529 21.69 11.33 -31.31
C ILE A 529 23.14 11.84 -31.23
N PRO A 530 23.85 11.70 -30.09
CA PRO A 530 25.21 12.19 -30.00
C PRO A 530 26.07 11.41 -30.98
N ALA A 531 26.53 12.07 -32.06
CA ALA A 531 27.43 11.45 -33.03
C ALA A 531 28.56 10.73 -32.29
N THR A 532 28.75 9.46 -32.64
CA THR A 532 29.54 8.51 -31.86
C THR A 532 30.95 9.08 -31.69
N PHE A 533 31.61 8.83 -30.55
CA PHE A 533 32.95 9.39 -30.29
C PHE A 533 33.94 9.10 -31.45
N GLN A 534 33.80 7.94 -32.08
CA GLN A 534 34.54 7.55 -33.27
C GLN A 534 34.18 8.39 -34.52
N GLU A 535 32.90 8.70 -34.75
CA GLU A 535 32.46 9.55 -35.87
C GLU A 535 33.06 10.95 -35.77
N LYS A 536 32.96 11.59 -34.59
CA LYS A 536 33.55 12.92 -34.32
C LYS A 536 35.08 12.97 -34.47
N LEU A 537 35.77 11.86 -34.27
CA LEU A 537 37.21 11.74 -34.53
C LEU A 537 37.53 11.53 -36.03
N THR A 538 36.63 10.88 -36.77
CA THR A 538 36.77 10.65 -38.21
C THR A 538 36.24 11.79 -39.10
N GLU A 539 35.44 12.71 -38.54
CA GLU A 539 34.91 13.91 -39.21
C GLU A 539 36.04 14.82 -39.73
N ARG A 540 36.47 14.56 -40.96
CA ARG A 540 37.36 15.45 -41.72
C ARG A 540 36.59 16.68 -42.17
N LYS A 541 36.64 17.72 -41.34
CA LYS A 541 36.03 19.02 -41.65
C LYS A 541 36.48 19.53 -43.02
N THR A 542 35.49 19.91 -43.81
CA THR A 542 35.53 20.55 -45.13
C THR A 542 36.16 21.94 -45.02
N ILE A 543 37.49 22.00 -45.06
CA ILE A 543 38.27 23.23 -44.87
C ILE A 543 39.11 23.49 -46.13
N VAL A 544 39.08 24.71 -46.64
CA VAL A 544 39.77 25.08 -47.89
C VAL A 544 41.27 24.77 -47.83
N SER A 545 41.96 25.10 -46.74
CA SER A 545 43.39 24.80 -46.54
C SER A 545 43.76 23.30 -46.51
N ARG A 546 42.79 22.38 -46.32
CA ARG A 546 43.02 20.92 -46.39
C ARG A 546 42.54 20.28 -47.67
N ASN A 547 41.60 20.91 -48.38
CA ASN A 547 40.91 20.34 -49.54
C ASN A 547 41.30 21.00 -50.88
N MET A 548 42.14 22.04 -50.87
CA MET A 548 42.72 22.61 -52.09
C MET A 548 43.64 21.59 -52.78
N SER A 549 43.44 21.35 -54.07
CA SER A 549 44.27 20.42 -54.84
C SER A 549 45.68 20.99 -55.04
N ILE A 550 46.72 20.19 -54.77
CA ILE A 550 48.12 20.55 -55.07
C ILE A 550 48.28 20.87 -56.57
N GLN A 551 47.53 20.18 -57.44
CA GLN A 551 47.56 20.43 -58.88
C GLN A 551 47.00 21.82 -59.22
N ASP A 552 45.86 22.21 -58.63
CA ASP A 552 45.23 23.52 -58.89
C ASP A 552 46.11 24.65 -58.36
N VAL A 553 46.72 24.49 -57.18
CA VAL A 553 47.70 25.43 -56.63
C VAL A 553 48.92 25.56 -57.56
N THR A 554 49.46 24.43 -58.03
CA THR A 554 50.61 24.42 -58.92
C THR A 554 50.29 25.08 -60.26
N ASN A 555 49.13 24.79 -60.84
CA ASN A 555 48.66 25.39 -62.09
C ASN A 555 48.43 26.91 -61.94
N PHE A 556 47.87 27.36 -60.81
CA PHE A 556 47.69 28.78 -60.52
C PHE A 556 49.02 29.54 -60.51
N TRP A 557 50.03 29.03 -59.80
CA TRP A 557 51.35 29.69 -59.75
C TRP A 557 52.15 29.55 -61.05
N LYS A 558 51.99 28.45 -61.80
CA LYS A 558 52.61 28.29 -63.13
C LYS A 558 52.15 29.33 -64.14
N ARG A 559 50.88 29.76 -64.10
CA ARG A 559 50.40 30.84 -64.98
C ARG A 559 51.20 32.13 -64.81
N TYR A 560 51.64 32.49 -63.60
CA TYR A 560 52.51 33.66 -63.39
C TYR A 560 53.85 33.56 -64.13
N THR A 561 54.37 32.35 -64.35
CA THR A 561 55.58 32.11 -65.17
C THR A 561 55.29 31.96 -66.66
N GLU A 562 54.09 31.49 -67.04
CA GLU A 562 53.72 31.22 -68.43
C GLU A 562 53.28 32.49 -69.20
N ILE A 563 52.88 33.57 -68.49
CA ILE A 563 52.52 34.89 -69.07
C ILE A 563 53.60 35.51 -69.96
N PHE A 564 54.88 35.17 -69.75
CA PHE A 564 55.98 35.59 -70.61
C PHE A 564 56.45 34.41 -71.46
N PRO A 565 56.11 34.36 -72.76
CA PRO A 565 56.61 33.30 -73.63
C PRO A 565 58.14 33.34 -73.69
N THR A 566 58.78 32.17 -73.76
CA THR A 566 60.25 32.04 -73.94
C THR A 566 60.80 32.78 -75.17
N LYS A 567 59.93 33.15 -76.11
CA LYS A 567 60.25 34.07 -77.23
C LYS A 567 60.56 35.50 -76.75
N LYS A 568 59.83 36.03 -75.77
CA LYS A 568 60.08 37.37 -75.17
C LYS A 568 61.37 37.37 -74.35
N GLU A 569 61.63 36.33 -73.55
CA GLU A 569 62.89 36.21 -72.80
C GLU A 569 64.11 36.24 -73.73
N ARG A 570 64.09 35.44 -74.81
CA ARG A 570 65.14 35.45 -75.85
C ARG A 570 65.29 36.79 -76.56
N LEU A 571 64.20 37.55 -76.72
CA LEU A 571 64.23 38.91 -77.27
C LEU A 571 64.94 39.86 -76.29
N TRP A 572 64.62 39.80 -75.00
CA TRP A 572 65.29 40.60 -73.97
C TRP A 572 66.78 40.26 -73.85
N ASP A 573 67.16 38.97 -73.85
CA ASP A 573 68.57 38.53 -73.84
C ASP A 573 69.33 39.01 -75.10
N GLY A 574 68.73 38.84 -76.28
CA GLY A 574 69.29 39.31 -77.54
C GLY A 574 69.49 40.83 -77.56
N LEU A 575 68.49 41.58 -77.07
CA LEU A 575 68.56 43.03 -76.91
C LEU A 575 69.65 43.44 -75.91
N LEU A 576 69.77 42.76 -74.76
CA LEU A 576 70.80 43.04 -73.77
C LEU A 576 72.22 42.80 -74.32
N ILE A 577 72.42 41.72 -75.07
CA ILE A 577 73.70 41.43 -75.74
C ILE A 577 73.99 42.49 -76.82
N GLY A 578 72.98 42.87 -77.60
CA GLY A 578 73.08 43.92 -78.61
C GLY A 578 73.46 45.28 -78.01
N LEU A 579 72.75 45.71 -76.97
CA LEU A 579 72.99 46.96 -76.26
C LEU A 579 74.37 46.98 -75.58
N LYS A 580 74.83 45.87 -74.99
CA LYS A 580 76.20 45.76 -74.44
C LYS A 580 77.26 45.95 -75.52
N LYS A 581 77.15 45.26 -76.66
CA LYS A 581 78.09 45.43 -77.78
C LYS A 581 78.05 46.85 -78.34
N TYR A 582 76.87 47.42 -78.51
CA TYR A 582 76.70 48.79 -78.98
C TYR A 582 77.30 49.81 -78.00
N HIS A 583 77.16 49.58 -76.69
CA HIS A 583 77.76 50.42 -75.65
C HIS A 583 79.29 50.40 -75.69
N GLU A 584 79.93 49.23 -75.90
CA GLU A 584 81.39 49.17 -76.08
C GLU A 584 81.83 49.90 -77.36
N ILE A 585 81.12 49.72 -78.49
CA ILE A 585 81.39 50.49 -79.73
C ILE A 585 81.22 52.00 -79.50
N LEU A 586 80.25 52.43 -78.67
CA LEU A 586 80.08 53.84 -78.30
C LEU A 586 81.23 54.35 -77.42
N LYS A 587 81.80 53.54 -76.52
CA LYS A 587 83.01 53.90 -75.76
C LYS A 587 84.22 54.01 -76.68
N GLU A 588 84.45 53.04 -77.56
CA GLU A 588 85.53 53.07 -78.54
C GLU A 588 85.41 54.32 -79.42
N ARG A 589 84.21 54.61 -79.93
CA ARG A 589 83.92 55.84 -80.69
C ARG A 589 84.13 57.11 -79.86
N HIS A 590 83.84 57.09 -78.56
CA HIS A 590 84.12 58.23 -77.67
C HIS A 590 85.62 58.44 -77.48
N CYS A 591 86.39 57.37 -77.22
CA CYS A 591 87.85 57.41 -77.14
C CYS A 591 88.47 57.92 -78.45
N LEU A 592 88.05 57.38 -79.59
CA LEU A 592 88.49 57.84 -80.92
C LEU A 592 88.08 59.30 -81.19
N ASN A 593 86.91 59.76 -80.75
CA ASN A 593 86.53 61.17 -80.87
C ASN A 593 87.43 62.08 -80.02
N VAL A 594 87.80 61.66 -78.80
CA VAL A 594 88.74 62.39 -77.92
C VAL A 594 90.15 62.40 -78.52
N GLU A 595 90.61 61.27 -79.07
CA GLU A 595 91.89 61.17 -79.78
C GLU A 595 91.91 62.04 -81.03
N VAL A 596 90.87 61.99 -81.88
CA VAL A 596 90.73 62.87 -83.06
C VAL A 596 90.67 64.34 -82.66
N ALA A 597 90.04 64.70 -81.53
CA ALA A 597 90.07 66.06 -81.02
C ALA A 597 91.49 66.49 -80.61
N SER A 598 92.25 65.61 -79.95
CA SER A 598 93.64 65.85 -79.55
C SER A 598 94.60 65.91 -80.75
N LEU A 599 94.45 65.03 -81.73
CA LEU A 599 95.20 65.06 -82.98
C LEU A 599 94.86 66.30 -83.82
N ARG A 600 93.62 66.82 -83.75
CA ARG A 600 93.24 68.09 -84.38
C ARG A 600 93.88 69.29 -83.70
N THR A 601 93.95 69.36 -82.37
CA THR A 601 94.66 70.44 -81.67
C THR A 601 96.17 70.36 -81.90
N GLN A 602 96.77 69.17 -81.85
CA GLN A 602 98.19 68.97 -82.20
C GLN A 602 98.49 69.36 -83.65
N ASN A 603 97.65 69.00 -84.62
CA ASN A 603 97.82 69.44 -86.02
C ASN A 603 97.67 70.96 -86.18
N ALA A 604 96.78 71.60 -85.42
CA ALA A 604 96.64 73.05 -85.41
C ALA A 604 97.90 73.74 -84.84
N GLU A 605 98.46 73.20 -83.74
CA GLU A 605 99.74 73.64 -83.15
C GLU A 605 100.93 73.44 -84.12
N LEU A 606 101.05 72.28 -84.76
CA LEU A 606 102.11 72.02 -85.75
C LEU A 606 101.98 72.94 -86.98
N ARG A 607 100.76 73.19 -87.47
CA ARG A 607 100.52 74.18 -88.54
C ARG A 607 100.86 75.61 -88.10
N ARG A 608 100.65 75.96 -86.83
CA ARG A 608 101.07 77.25 -86.25
C ARG A 608 102.60 77.35 -86.21
N LEU A 609 103.29 76.33 -85.70
CA LEU A 609 104.75 76.26 -85.64
C LEU A 609 105.39 76.29 -87.04
N LEU A 610 104.84 75.54 -88.01
CA LEU A 610 105.32 75.55 -89.40
C LEU A 610 105.23 76.96 -90.01
N LYS A 611 104.12 77.68 -89.79
CA LYS A 611 104.00 79.09 -90.19
C LYS A 611 105.08 79.95 -89.53
N THR A 612 105.37 79.77 -88.23
CA THR A 612 106.43 80.50 -87.53
C THR A 612 107.81 80.22 -88.13
N TYR A 613 108.14 78.96 -88.44
CA TYR A 613 109.41 78.60 -89.08
C TYR A 613 109.54 79.13 -90.51
N MET A 614 108.46 79.12 -91.31
CA MET A 614 108.47 79.74 -92.65
C MET A 614 108.70 81.26 -92.60
N ILE A 615 108.33 81.92 -91.50
CA ILE A 615 108.60 83.36 -91.27
C ILE A 615 110.05 83.60 -90.82
N GLN A 616 110.74 82.62 -90.21
CA GLN A 616 112.12 82.78 -89.74
C GLN A 616 113.20 82.54 -90.81
N VAL A 617 112.88 81.96 -91.97
CA VAL A 617 113.87 81.56 -93.00
C VAL A 617 114.01 82.60 -94.13
N MET A 618 113.29 83.73 -94.10
CA MET A 618 113.31 84.73 -95.17
C MET A 618 113.46 86.19 -94.70
N PRO A 619 114.71 86.71 -94.63
CA PRO A 619 115.01 88.13 -94.73
C PRO A 619 115.66 88.47 -96.09
N GLU A 620 114.84 89.03 -96.98
CA GLU A 620 115.11 90.05 -98.03
C GLU A 620 116.47 90.15 -98.77
N ASN A 621 116.42 89.99 -100.11
CA ASN A 621 116.87 90.93 -101.17
C ASN A 621 117.31 90.19 -102.47
N ASN A 622 117.01 90.62 -103.71
CA ASN A 622 116.03 91.60 -104.21
C ASN A 622 115.80 91.44 -105.75
N THR A 623 114.62 91.84 -106.25
CA THR A 623 114.31 92.39 -107.61
C THR A 623 114.56 91.65 -108.97
N HIS A 624 113.48 91.65 -109.79
CA HIS A 624 113.37 91.77 -111.27
C HIS A 624 113.88 90.63 -112.23
N GLU A 625 113.21 90.25 -113.33
CA GLU A 625 111.83 90.50 -113.87
C GLU A 625 111.54 89.61 -115.11
N ILE A 626 110.26 89.55 -115.57
CA ILE A 626 109.75 89.02 -116.87
C ILE A 626 109.74 87.45 -116.96
N TYR A 627 108.64 86.74 -117.23
CA TYR A 627 107.36 87.03 -117.93
C TYR A 627 106.15 86.39 -117.21
#